data_AF-A0A2E1Q6I4-F1
#
_entry.id   AF-A0A2E1Q6I4-F1
#
_cell.length_a   1.000
_cell.length_b   1.000
_cell.length_c   1.000
_cell.angle_alpha   90.00
_cell.angle_beta   90.00
_cell.angle_gamma   90.00
#
_symmetry.space_group_name_H-M   'P 1'
#
loop_
_entity.id
_entity.type
_entity.pdbx_description
1 polymer ?
#
loop_
_entity_poly.entity_id
_entity_poly.type
_entity_poly.pdbx_seq_one_letter_code
_entity_poly.pdbx_strand_id
1 'polypeptide(L)'
;MQISDESARGYGCAVANTRSLYDPEINLDCTIRILKRWVDRDGVISGKSGSRWRGGARYWAVLRKTSTLSNIKAWTRSQSYCR
;
A
#
# COMPACT_ATOMS: atom_id res chain seq x y z
N MET A 1 -7.01 -5.44 -2.95
CA MET A 1 -5.63 -4.91 -2.87
C MET A 1 -4.52 -5.97 -2.92
N GLN A 2 -4.72 -7.13 -3.58
CA GLN A 2 -3.66 -8.13 -3.86
C GLN A 2 -2.77 -8.42 -2.63
N ILE A 3 -3.40 -8.65 -1.48
CA ILE A 3 -2.75 -8.96 -0.21
C ILE A 3 -2.76 -10.48 -0.03
N SER A 4 -1.64 -11.07 0.41
CA SER A 4 -1.59 -12.48 0.79
C SER A 4 -2.02 -12.68 2.24
N ASP A 5 -2.62 -13.83 2.54
CA ASP A 5 -3.09 -14.15 3.90
C ASP A 5 -1.94 -14.13 4.93
N GLU A 6 -0.80 -14.78 4.62
CA GLU A 6 0.37 -14.77 5.50
C GLU A 6 0.82 -13.34 5.87
N SER A 7 0.90 -12.45 4.88
CA SER A 7 1.29 -11.08 5.15
C SER A 7 0.23 -10.32 5.94
N ALA A 8 -1.07 -10.51 5.65
CA ALA A 8 -2.16 -9.89 6.39
C ALA A 8 -2.10 -10.23 7.87
N ARG A 9 -1.84 -11.50 8.20
CA ARG A 9 -1.55 -11.94 9.57
C ARG A 9 -0.33 -11.24 10.15
N GLY A 10 0.75 -11.12 9.38
CA GLY A 10 1.97 -10.40 9.79
C GLY A 10 1.78 -8.90 10.08
N TYR A 11 0.76 -8.27 9.48
CA TYR A 11 0.37 -6.88 9.77
C TYR A 11 -0.76 -6.75 10.81
N GLY A 12 -1.21 -7.86 11.40
CA GLY A 12 -2.29 -7.85 12.41
C GLY A 12 -3.65 -7.44 11.84
N CYS A 13 -3.93 -7.80 10.59
CA CYS A 13 -5.23 -7.59 9.97
C CYS A 13 -6.25 -8.61 10.51
N ALA A 14 -7.53 -8.24 10.56
CA ALA A 14 -8.62 -9.09 11.05
C ALA A 14 -9.02 -10.17 10.01
N VAL A 15 -8.10 -11.08 9.69
CA VAL A 15 -8.32 -12.18 8.75
C VAL A 15 -8.51 -13.50 9.50
N ALA A 16 -9.70 -14.08 9.41
CA ALA A 16 -9.98 -15.40 9.99
C ALA A 16 -9.41 -16.52 9.11
N ASN A 17 -9.51 -16.36 7.79
CA ASN A 17 -8.97 -17.27 6.78
C ASN A 17 -8.76 -16.53 5.45
N THR A 18 -8.20 -17.21 4.45
CA THR A 18 -7.92 -16.63 3.13
C THR A 18 -9.15 -16.00 2.46
N ARG A 19 -10.36 -16.57 2.63
CA ARG A 19 -11.58 -16.03 2.00
C ARG A 19 -11.99 -14.68 2.61
N SER A 20 -11.60 -14.39 3.85
CA SER A 20 -11.83 -13.07 4.46
C SER A 20 -11.22 -11.93 3.63
N LEU A 21 -10.14 -12.18 2.88
CA LEU A 21 -9.52 -11.17 2.02
C LEU A 21 -10.31 -10.84 0.75
N TYR A 22 -11.35 -11.62 0.42
CA TYR A 22 -12.26 -11.31 -0.67
C TYR A 22 -13.34 -10.30 -0.27
N ASP A 23 -13.58 -10.15 1.03
CA ASP A 23 -14.38 -9.05 1.54
C ASP A 23 -13.64 -7.72 1.28
N PRO A 24 -14.26 -6.77 0.55
CA PRO A 24 -13.60 -5.53 0.19
C PRO A 24 -13.28 -4.65 1.41
N GLU A 25 -14.10 -4.66 2.45
CA GLU A 25 -13.87 -3.86 3.67
C GLU A 25 -12.68 -4.40 4.45
N ILE A 26 -12.60 -5.72 4.66
CA ILE A 26 -11.44 -6.36 5.31
C ILE A 26 -10.18 -6.10 4.50
N ASN A 27 -10.28 -6.19 3.17
CA ASN A 27 -9.14 -5.98 2.29
C ASN A 27 -8.63 -4.52 2.34
N LEU A 28 -9.54 -3.55 2.39
CA LEU A 28 -9.22 -2.12 2.49
C LEU A 28 -8.70 -1.74 3.87
N ASP A 29 -9.29 -2.25 4.96
CA ASP A 29 -8.78 -2.02 6.32
C ASP A 29 -7.32 -2.51 6.44
N CYS A 30 -7.05 -3.72 5.95
CA CYS A 30 -5.69 -4.26 5.96
C CYS A 30 -4.71 -3.41 5.12
N THR A 31 -5.19 -2.86 4.00
CA THR A 31 -4.42 -1.93 3.16
C THR A 31 -4.05 -0.67 3.94
N ILE A 32 -4.99 -0.08 4.67
CA ILE A 32 -4.77 1.10 5.50
C ILE A 32 -3.73 0.80 6.59
N ARG A 33 -3.81 -0.37 7.25
CA ARG A 33 -2.82 -0.79 8.27
C ARG A 33 -1.40 -0.87 7.71
N ILE A 34 -1.24 -1.52 6.54
CA ILE A 34 0.07 -1.65 5.88
C ILE A 34 0.61 -0.27 5.48
N LEU A 35 -0.22 0.58 4.88
CA LEU A 35 0.16 1.95 4.50
C LEU A 35 0.54 2.77 5.72
N LYS A 36 -0.29 2.78 6.77
CA LYS A 36 -0.02 3.47 8.03
C LYS A 36 1.36 3.07 8.56
N ARG A 37 1.65 1.78 8.66
CA ARG A 37 2.95 1.31 9.18
C ARG A 37 4.14 1.87 8.40
N TRP A 38 4.09 1.84 7.07
CA TRP A 38 5.26 2.17 6.25
C TRP A 38 5.38 3.64 5.87
N VAL A 39 4.27 4.32 5.64
CA VAL A 39 4.26 5.75 5.36
C VAL A 39 4.68 6.52 6.61
N ASP A 40 4.15 6.16 7.78
CA ASP A 40 4.53 6.76 9.06
C ASP A 40 6.01 6.54 9.37
N ARG A 41 6.50 5.30 9.23
CA ARG A 41 7.91 4.98 9.49
C ARG A 41 8.89 5.64 8.52
N ASP A 42 8.58 5.67 7.22
CA ASP A 42 9.52 6.15 6.21
C ASP A 42 9.32 7.63 5.83
N GLY A 43 8.25 8.28 6.27
CA GLY A 43 7.93 9.68 5.98
C GLY A 43 7.60 9.99 4.52
N VAL A 44 7.34 8.96 3.70
CA VAL A 44 7.03 9.11 2.27
C VAL A 44 5.93 8.15 1.83
N ILE A 45 5.10 8.56 0.87
CA ILE A 45 4.03 7.72 0.29
C ILE A 45 4.65 6.55 -0.50
N SER A 46 5.64 6.85 -1.34
CA SER A 46 6.42 5.86 -2.10
C SER A 46 7.80 6.43 -2.44
N GLY A 47 8.83 5.59 -2.42
CA GLY A 47 10.17 5.98 -2.84
C GLY A 47 11.19 4.85 -2.75
N LYS A 48 12.44 5.15 -3.10
CA LYS A 48 13.59 4.25 -2.96
C LYS A 48 14.76 5.03 -2.37
N SER A 49 15.42 4.46 -1.37
CA SER A 49 16.61 5.01 -0.72
C SER A 49 17.69 3.92 -0.74
N GLY A 50 18.74 4.15 -1.56
CA GLY A 50 19.71 3.11 -1.92
C GLY A 50 19.01 1.91 -2.56
N SER A 51 19.25 0.72 -2.02
CA SER A 51 18.61 -0.53 -2.46
C SER A 51 17.21 -0.75 -1.88
N ARG A 52 16.75 0.07 -0.93
CA ARG A 52 15.53 -0.21 -0.14
C ARG A 52 14.34 0.63 -0.59
N TRP A 53 13.21 -0.02 -0.84
CA TRP A 53 11.92 0.65 -1.06
C TRP A 53 11.39 1.28 0.23
N ARG A 54 10.60 2.35 0.10
CA ARG A 54 10.03 3.17 1.18
C ARG A 54 8.52 3.37 1.00
N GLY A 55 7.80 3.58 2.10
CA GLY A 55 6.35 3.79 2.08
C GLY A 55 5.58 2.59 1.54
N GLY A 56 4.49 2.85 0.81
CA GLY A 56 3.68 1.81 0.16
C GLY A 56 4.45 0.95 -0.83
N ALA A 57 5.54 1.45 -1.43
CA ALA A 57 6.40 0.66 -2.32
C ALA A 57 7.10 -0.50 -1.59
N ARG A 58 7.10 -0.56 -0.26
CA ARG A 58 7.56 -1.77 0.45
C ARG A 58 6.68 -2.98 0.18
N TYR A 59 5.39 -2.77 -0.02
CA TYR A 59 4.43 -3.85 -0.24
C TYR A 59 4.03 -3.93 -1.72
N TRP A 60 3.53 -2.84 -2.30
CA TRP A 60 2.93 -2.87 -3.64
C TRP A 60 3.92 -2.53 -4.75
N ALA A 61 4.09 -3.46 -5.69
CA ALA A 61 4.97 -3.28 -6.85
C ALA A 61 4.48 -2.19 -7.82
N VAL A 62 3.18 -1.92 -7.87
CA VAL A 62 2.60 -0.81 -8.67
C VAL A 62 3.09 0.56 -8.22
N LEU A 63 3.57 0.68 -6.97
CA LEU A 63 4.19 1.89 -6.44
C LEU A 63 5.71 1.95 -6.69
N ARG A 64 6.29 0.93 -7.35
CA ARG A 64 7.72 0.86 -7.75
C ARG A 64 7.92 1.09 -9.24
N LYS A 65 7.04 0.51 -10.07
CA LYS A 65 7.15 0.53 -11.53
C LYS A 65 6.91 1.95 -12.04
N THR A 66 7.88 2.51 -12.77
CA THR A 66 7.85 3.92 -13.22
C THR A 66 6.55 4.26 -13.97
N SER A 67 6.11 3.43 -14.92
CA SER A 67 4.90 3.74 -15.70
C SER A 67 3.63 3.76 -14.84
N THR A 68 3.42 2.74 -14.01
CA THR A 68 2.24 2.67 -13.14
C THR A 68 2.26 3.75 -12.07
N LEU A 69 3.42 3.98 -11.45
CA LEU A 69 3.58 5.04 -10.44
C LEU A 69 3.36 6.43 -11.05
N SER A 70 3.81 6.68 -12.28
CA SER A 70 3.57 7.96 -12.96
C SER A 70 2.08 8.23 -13.17
N ASN A 71 1.30 7.22 -13.58
CA ASN A 71 -0.16 7.37 -13.72
C ASN A 71 -0.84 7.66 -12.39
N ILE A 72 -0.46 6.92 -11.33
CA ILE A 72 -0.99 7.16 -9.97
C ILE A 72 -0.66 8.56 -9.49
N LYS A 73 0.59 9.03 -9.69
CA LYS A 73 1.03 10.37 -9.33
C LYS A 73 0.27 11.45 -10.09
N ALA A 74 0.11 11.28 -11.41
CA ALA A 74 -0.60 12.24 -12.25
C ALA A 74 -2.06 12.40 -11.80
N TRP A 75 -2.75 11.28 -11.58
CA TRP A 75 -4.13 11.31 -11.06
C TRP A 75 -4.20 11.90 -9.65
N THR A 76 -3.30 11.52 -8.74
CA THR A 76 -3.32 12.04 -7.35
C THR A 76 -3.10 13.55 -7.32
N ARG A 77 -2.19 14.08 -8.14
CA ARG A 77 -1.91 15.52 -8.24
C ARG A 77 -3.00 16.32 -8.93
N SER A 78 -3.86 15.68 -9.73
CA SER A 78 -4.95 16.38 -10.41
C SER A 78 -6.15 16.66 -9.49
N GLN A 79 -6.22 15.99 -8.33
CA GLN A 79 -7.29 16.15 -7.36
C GLN A 79 -7.30 17.56 -6.78
N SER A 80 -8.49 18.15 -6.61
CA SER A 80 -8.65 19.55 -6.17
C SER A 80 -8.00 19.85 -4.82
N TYR A 81 -7.95 18.86 -3.93
CA TYR A 81 -7.37 18.96 -2.59
C TYR A 81 -5.83 18.74 -2.55
N CYS A 82 -5.19 18.46 -3.68
CA CYS A 82 -3.74 18.27 -3.79
C CYS A 82 -3.05 19.38 -4.60
N ARG A 83 -3.75 20.47 -4.90
CA ARG A 83 -3.20 21.66 -5.56
C ARG A 83 -2.62 22.64 -4.56
#